data_AF-A0A2Z5PTF9-F1
#
_entry.id   AF-A0A2Z5PTF9-F1
#
_cell.length_a   1.000
_cell.length_b   1.000
_cell.length_c   1.000
_cell.angle_alpha   90.00
_cell.angle_beta   90.00
_cell.angle_gamma   90.00
#
_symmetry.space_group_name_H-M   'P 1'
#
loop_
_entity.id
_entity.type
_entity.pdbx_description
1 polymer ?
#
loop_
_entity_poly.entity_id
_entity_poly.type
_entity_poly.pdbx_seq_one_letter_code
_entity_poly.pdbx_strand_id
1 'polypeptide(L)' 'MDNYEELIEKLENIVNSMENDELSLEEAMKNYEEGIKLSNKLYKILNEAEGKIKLLSENGEIDFNTE' A
#
# COMPACT_ATOMS: atom_id res chain seq x y z
N MET A 1 12.49 3.53 7.67
CA MET A 1 11.62 2.36 7.42
C MET A 1 10.27 2.98 7.17
N ASP A 2 9.91 3.14 5.91
CA ASP A 2 8.67 3.84 5.54
C ASP A 2 7.48 3.09 6.15
N ASN A 3 6.60 3.79 6.84
CA ASN A 3 5.37 3.21 7.39
C ASN A 3 4.30 3.08 6.28
N TYR A 4 3.19 2.43 6.58
CA TYR A 4 2.13 2.19 5.60
C TYR A 4 1.58 3.52 5.04
N GLU A 5 1.39 4.51 5.91
CA GLU A 5 0.86 5.83 5.57
C GLU A 5 1.74 6.56 4.54
N GLU A 6 3.06 6.54 4.72
CA GLU A 6 4.00 7.17 3.78
C GLU A 6 3.99 6.48 2.40
N LEU A 7 3.83 5.15 2.38
CA LEU A 7 3.82 4.38 1.13
C LEU A 7 2.52 4.56 0.35
N ILE A 8 1.38 4.65 1.05
CA ILE A 8 0.08 4.88 0.39
C ILE A 8 0.01 6.31 -0.16
N GLU A 9 0.51 7.31 0.58
CA GLU A 9 0.57 8.70 0.10
C GLU A 9 1.44 8.82 -1.16
N LYS A 10 2.58 8.13 -1.22
CA LYS A 10 3.42 8.08 -2.44
C LYS A 10 2.66 7.45 -3.62
N LEU A 11 1.91 6.38 -3.39
CA LEU A 11 1.13 5.72 -4.45
C LEU A 11 0.01 6.64 -4.96
N GLU A 12 -0.69 7.33 -4.07
CA GLU A 12 -1.73 8.31 -4.44
C GLU A 12 -1.15 9.44 -5.29
N ASN A 13 0.02 9.97 -4.91
CA ASN A 13 0.70 11.01 -5.68
C ASN A 13 1.09 10.53 -7.09
N ILE A 14 1.51 9.28 -7.24
CA ILE A 14 1.79 8.69 -8.55
C ILE A 14 0.51 8.58 -9.38
N VAL A 15 -0.59 8.08 -8.80
CA VAL A 15 -1.87 7.98 -9.49
C VAL A 15 -2.36 9.37 -9.94
N ASN A 16 -2.31 10.36 -9.06
CA ASN A 16 -2.66 11.75 -9.40
C ASN A 16 -1.78 12.31 -10.52
N SER A 17 -0.49 11.97 -10.54
CA SER A 17 0.43 12.38 -11.61
C SER A 17 0.12 11.70 -12.95
N MET A 18 -0.46 10.49 -12.93
CA MET A 18 -0.89 9.76 -14.12
C MET A 18 -2.21 10.28 -14.71
N GLU A 19 -2.99 11.03 -13.95
CA GLU A 19 -4.24 11.68 -14.42
C GLU A 19 -3.99 12.99 -15.17
N ASN A 20 -2.73 13.43 -15.26
CA ASN A 20 -2.37 14.64 -16.00
C ASN A 20 -2.25 14.36 -17.51
N ASP A 21 -3.06 15.06 -18.31
CA ASP A 21 -3.13 14.92 -19.78
C ASP A 21 -1.83 15.30 -20.51
N GLU A 22 -0.90 15.99 -19.85
CA GLU A 22 0.41 16.37 -20.42
C GLU A 22 1.54 15.35 -20.17
N LEU A 23 1.23 14.20 -19.56
CA LEU A 23 2.25 13.21 -19.21
C LEU A 23 2.84 12.54 -20.46
N SER A 24 4.17 12.53 -20.58
CA SER A 24 4.84 11.81 -21.66
C SER A 24 4.75 10.29 -21.47
N LEU A 25 4.90 9.54 -22.57
CA LEU A 25 4.90 8.06 -22.52
C LEU A 25 6.00 7.50 -21.59
N GLU A 26 7.18 8.12 -21.59
CA GLU A 26 8.29 7.69 -20.74
C GLU A 26 7.98 7.91 -19.25
N GLU A 27 7.40 9.06 -18.91
CA GLU A 27 6.96 9.36 -17.54
C GLU A 27 5.80 8.45 -17.11
N ALA A 28 4.85 8.17 -18.01
CA ALA A 28 3.76 7.23 -17.76
C ALA A 28 4.29 5.82 -17.45
N MET A 29 5.28 5.34 -18.22
CA MET A 29 5.92 4.05 -17.96
C MET A 29 6.67 4.04 -16.63
N LYS A 30 7.38 5.11 -16.29
CA LYS A 30 8.10 5.23 -15.02
C LYS A 30 7.13 5.23 -13.82
N ASN A 31 6.08 6.03 -13.89
CA ASN A 31 5.04 6.11 -12.86
C ASN A 31 4.34 4.77 -12.68
N TYR A 32 4.03 4.07 -13.77
CA TYR A 32 3.45 2.72 -13.71
C TYR A 32 4.37 1.72 -13.01
N GLU A 33 5.65 1.66 -13.38
CA GLU A 33 6.61 0.76 -12.73
C GLU A 33 6.75 1.04 -11.23
N GLU A 34 6.80 2.32 -10.85
CA GLU A 34 6.92 2.73 -9.46
C GLU A 34 5.63 2.43 -8.67
N GLY A 35 4.47 2.68 -9.26
CA GLY A 35 3.16 2.35 -8.68
C GLY A 35 3.00 0.85 -8.41
N ILE A 36 3.41 -0.02 -9.34
CA ILE A 36 3.40 -1.48 -9.14
C ILE A 36 4.33 -1.88 -7.98
N LYS A 37 5.53 -1.28 -7.89
CA LYS A 37 6.47 -1.57 -6.80
C LYS A 37 5.91 -1.15 -5.44
N LEU A 38 5.27 0.01 -5.34
CA LEU A 38 4.63 0.47 -4.10
C LEU A 38 3.43 -0.38 -3.73
N SER A 39 2.56 -0.70 -4.68
CA SER A 39 1.40 -1.56 -4.48
C SER A 39 1.81 -2.93 -3.90
N ASN A 40 2.83 -3.57 -4.47
CA ASN A 40 3.36 -4.83 -3.96
C ASN A 40 3.90 -4.72 -2.52
N LYS A 41 4.55 -3.59 -2.16
CA LYS A 41 5.02 -3.35 -0.79
C LYS A 41 3.86 -3.18 0.18
N LEU A 42 2.83 -2.41 -0.18
CA LEU A 42 1.63 -2.20 0.62
C LEU A 42 0.92 -3.53 0.89
N TYR A 43 0.74 -4.36 -0.14
CA TYR A 43 0.18 -5.70 0.02
C TYR A 43 0.98 -6.57 0.99
N LYS A 44 2.31 -6.50 0.93
CA LYS A 44 3.17 -7.24 1.86
C LYS A 44 2.95 -6.80 3.31
N ILE A 45 2.88 -5.49 3.56
CA ILE A 45 2.64 -4.94 4.90
C ILE A 45 1.27 -5.40 5.42
N LEU A 46 0.23 -5.32 4.59
CA LEU A 46 -1.12 -5.77 4.93
C LEU A 46 -1.16 -7.27 5.24
N ASN A 47 -0.53 -8.10 4.41
CA ASN A 47 -0.45 -9.54 4.65
C ASN A 47 0.30 -9.88 5.94
N GLU A 48 1.38 -9.16 6.26
CA GLU A 48 2.11 -9.34 7.52
C GLU A 48 1.26 -8.95 8.73
N ALA A 49 0.48 -7.86 8.62
CA ALA A 49 -0.45 -7.44 9.66
C ALA A 49 -1.59 -8.46 9.85
N GLU A 50 -2.20 -8.91 8.76
CA GLU A 50 -3.26 -9.94 8.79
C GLU A 50 -2.74 -11.25 9.40
N GLY A 51 -1.53 -11.68 9.03
CA GLY A 51 -0.89 -12.87 9.60
C GLY A 51 -0.67 -12.76 11.10
N LYS A 52 -0.25 -11.59 11.60
CA LYS A 52 -0.12 -11.32 13.03
C LYS A 52 -1.47 -11.37 13.75
N ILE A 53 -2.51 -10.78 13.15
CA ILE A 53 -3.87 -10.82 13.70
C ILE A 53 -4.36 -12.27 13.80
N LYS A 54 -4.22 -13.06 12.74
CA LYS A 54 -4.61 -14.49 12.73
C LYS A 54 -3.90 -15.28 13.82
N LEU A 55 -2.58 -15.10 13.97
CA LEU A 55 -1.79 -15.76 15.00
C LEU A 55 -2.28 -15.40 16.41
N LEU A 56 -2.64 -14.13 16.65
CA LEU A 56 -3.18 -13.71 17.94
C LEU A 56 -4.57 -14.30 18.19
N SER A 57 -5.45 -14.26 17.19
CA SER A 57 -6.80 -14.84 17.27
C SER A 57 -6.79 -16.36 17.50
N GLU A 58 -5.84 -17.09 16.91
CA GLU A 58 -5.68 -18.54 17.13
C GLU A 58 -5.11 -18.89 18.51
N ASN A 59 -4.37 -17.96 19.15
CA ASN A 59 -3.70 -18.19 20.44
C ASN A 59 -4.47 -17.65 21.67
N GLY A 60 -5.67 -17.09 21.48
CA GLY A 60 -6.57 -16.65 22.56
C GLY A 60 -7.12 -15.23 22.33
N GLU A 61 -8.45 -15.15 22.26
CA GLU A 61 -9.34 -13.98 22.05
C GLU A 61 -8.70 -12.57 22.06
N ILE A 62 -8.81 -11.89 20.91
CA ILE A 62 -8.83 -10.42 20.86
C ILE A 62 -10.29 -9.99 20.73
N ASP A 63 -10.81 -9.40 21.81
CA ASP A 63 -12.12 -8.76 21.82
C ASP A 63 -11.99 -7.40 21.10
N PHE A 64 -12.25 -7.39 19.79
CA PHE A 64 -12.39 -6.14 19.02
C PHE A 64 -13.75 -5.54 19.33
N ASN A 65 -13.91 -4.96 20.52
CA ASN A 65 -14.99 -4.02 20.76
C ASN A 65 -14.78 -2.85 19.80
N THR A 66 -15.60 -2.88 18.77
CA THR A 66 -15.71 -1.94 17.67
C THR A 66 -16.50 -0.74 18.22
N GLU A 67 -15.83 0.39 18.42
CA GLU A 67 -16.45 1.72 18.49
C GLU A 67 -16.18 2.49 17.21
#